data_AF-A0A2S4UGH9-F1
#
_entry.id   AF-A0A2S4UGH9-F1
#
_cell.length_a   1.000
_cell.length_b   1.000
_cell.length_c   1.000
_cell.angle_alpha   90.00
_cell.angle_beta   90.00
_cell.angle_gamma   90.00
#
_symmetry.space_group_name_H-M   'P 1'
#
loop_
_entity.id
_entity.type
_entity.pdbx_description
1 polymer ?
#
loop_
_entity_poly.entity_id
_entity_poly.type
_entity_poly.pdbx_seq_one_letter_code
_entity_poly.pdbx_strand_id
1 'polypeptide(L)'
;MTSSSHTPHTPWTTRQIAWDCDGDEGHPPSITVLLNWLKRDNNYARWRQDTTKVTIRWEVVAELNTHGIGHRNGADVNLKICMLEQACLSARAIQSQPDIYKCIIDGEEISTEAHMRMICKHWTRLHPLMGPLMTHADEVRYNICTECFC
;
A
#
# COMPACT_ATOMS: atom_id res chain seq x y z
N MET A 1 12.92 -22.03 -40.62
CA MET A 1 13.32 -22.30 -39.22
C MET A 1 13.56 -20.95 -38.55
N THR A 2 12.56 -20.41 -37.87
CA THR A 2 12.65 -19.11 -37.18
C THR A 2 12.84 -19.37 -35.70
N SER A 3 14.08 -19.25 -35.22
CA SER A 3 14.42 -19.29 -33.80
C SER A 3 13.80 -18.07 -33.10
N SER A 4 12.92 -18.33 -32.14
CA SER A 4 12.46 -17.32 -31.19
C SER A 4 13.52 -17.16 -30.11
N SER A 5 14.15 -15.98 -30.04
CA SER A 5 15.07 -15.61 -28.98
C SER A 5 14.29 -15.38 -27.68
N HIS A 6 14.33 -16.36 -26.79
CA HIS A 6 13.93 -16.20 -25.39
C HIS A 6 15.01 -15.38 -24.70
N THR A 7 14.69 -14.13 -24.33
CA THR A 7 15.54 -13.35 -23.43
C THR A 7 15.53 -14.00 -22.05
N PRO A 8 16.69 -14.23 -21.41
CA PRO A 8 16.72 -14.75 -20.05
C PRO A 8 16.17 -13.68 -19.10
N HIS A 9 15.02 -13.95 -18.47
CA HIS A 9 14.58 -13.17 -17.33
C HIS A 9 15.60 -13.35 -16.22
N THR A 10 16.38 -12.31 -15.94
CA THR A 10 17.20 -12.24 -14.73
C THR A 10 16.30 -12.45 -13.52
N PRO A 11 16.67 -13.33 -12.58
CA PRO A 11 15.85 -13.58 -11.39
C PRO A 11 15.87 -12.30 -10.54
N TRP A 12 14.75 -11.58 -10.56
CA TRP A 12 14.51 -10.46 -9.65
C TRP A 12 14.72 -10.98 -8.24
N THR A 13 15.69 -10.42 -7.52
CA THR A 13 15.78 -10.63 -6.08
C THR A 13 14.45 -10.20 -5.47
N THR A 14 13.87 -11.07 -4.66
CA THR A 14 12.49 -11.07 -4.12
C THR A 14 12.04 -9.75 -3.46
N ARG A 15 12.94 -8.77 -3.30
CA ARG A 15 12.75 -7.50 -2.58
C ARG A 15 12.23 -6.33 -3.43
N GLN A 16 12.11 -6.45 -4.76
CA GLN A 16 11.82 -5.30 -5.63
C GLN A 16 10.57 -5.41 -6.50
N ILE A 17 9.80 -6.51 -6.46
CA ILE A 17 8.59 -6.57 -7.27
C ILE A 17 7.55 -5.61 -6.68
N ALA A 18 7.13 -4.61 -7.46
CA ALA A 18 6.15 -3.63 -7.03
C ALA A 18 4.79 -4.32 -6.80
N TRP A 19 4.15 -4.04 -5.67
CA TRP A 19 2.83 -4.61 -5.30
C TRP A 19 1.72 -4.29 -6.31
N ASP A 20 1.90 -3.26 -7.13
CA ASP A 20 0.98 -2.85 -8.18
C ASP A 20 1.22 -3.57 -9.52
N CYS A 21 2.35 -4.29 -9.66
CA CYS A 21 2.83 -4.85 -10.93
C CYS A 21 3.28 -6.32 -10.82
N ASP A 22 2.93 -7.03 -9.74
CA ASP A 22 3.33 -8.41 -9.49
C ASP A 22 2.24 -9.45 -9.77
N GLY A 23 1.23 -9.06 -10.55
CA GLY A 23 0.24 -9.96 -11.13
C GLY A 23 0.63 -10.41 -12.55
N ASP A 24 -0.10 -11.37 -13.09
CA ASP A 24 0.11 -11.96 -14.41
C ASP A 24 -1.21 -12.11 -15.20
N GLU A 25 -1.17 -12.78 -16.36
CA GLU A 25 -2.36 -13.08 -17.18
C GLU A 25 -3.30 -14.05 -16.44
N GLY A 26 -4.20 -13.49 -15.62
CA GLY A 26 -5.23 -14.23 -14.90
C GLY A 26 -5.25 -13.95 -13.40
N HIS A 27 -4.15 -13.41 -12.84
CA HIS A 27 -4.07 -13.09 -11.42
C HIS A 27 -3.91 -11.58 -11.17
N PRO A 28 -4.74 -10.99 -10.28
CA PRO A 28 -4.60 -9.58 -9.92
C PRO A 28 -3.29 -9.34 -9.16
N PRO A 29 -2.72 -8.12 -9.23
CA PRO A 29 -1.52 -7.78 -8.45
C PRO A 29 -1.80 -7.81 -6.95
N SER A 30 -0.76 -8.02 -6.13
CA SER A 30 -0.84 -8.14 -4.67
C SER A 30 -1.57 -6.99 -4.02
N ILE A 31 -1.40 -5.76 -4.51
CA ILE A 31 -2.10 -4.59 -3.97
C ILE A 31 -3.61 -4.74 -4.10
N THR A 32 -4.09 -5.29 -5.20
CA THR A 32 -5.52 -5.48 -5.43
C THR A 32 -6.08 -6.52 -4.49
N VAL A 33 -5.39 -7.65 -4.32
CA VAL A 33 -5.77 -8.71 -3.37
C VAL A 33 -5.78 -8.17 -1.95
N LEU A 34 -4.73 -7.45 -1.53
CA LEU A 34 -4.62 -6.86 -0.20
C LEU A 34 -5.76 -5.86 0.07
N LEU A 35 -6.02 -4.93 -0.85
CA LEU A 35 -7.08 -3.95 -0.69
C LEU A 35 -8.48 -4.59 -0.67
N ASN A 36 -8.69 -5.67 -1.41
CA ASN A 36 -9.94 -6.44 -1.36
C ASN A 36 -10.09 -7.14 -0.01
N TRP A 37 -9.02 -7.77 0.48
CA TRP A 37 -9.01 -8.45 1.77
C TRP A 37 -9.30 -7.47 2.92
N LEU A 38 -8.66 -6.29 2.92
CA LEU A 38 -8.85 -5.27 3.95
C LEU A 38 -10.29 -4.72 3.96
N LYS A 39 -10.91 -4.60 2.78
CA LYS A 39 -12.30 -4.11 2.62
C LYS A 39 -13.34 -5.17 2.99
N ARG A 40 -13.00 -6.45 2.91
CA ARG A 40 -13.92 -7.56 3.17
C ARG A 40 -14.25 -7.63 4.66
N ASP A 41 -15.55 -7.67 4.97
CA ASP A 41 -16.08 -7.77 6.34
C ASP A 41 -15.46 -6.73 7.28
N ASN A 42 -14.98 -7.16 8.45
CA ASN A 42 -14.37 -6.32 9.47
C ASN A 42 -12.83 -6.47 9.51
N ASN A 43 -12.21 -6.89 8.40
CA ASN A 43 -10.81 -7.30 8.38
C ASN A 43 -9.84 -6.18 8.74
N TYR A 44 -10.05 -4.97 8.24
CA TYR A 44 -9.20 -3.85 8.64
C TYR A 44 -9.39 -3.46 10.12
N ALA A 45 -10.60 -3.54 10.68
CA ALA A 45 -10.77 -3.29 12.11
C ALA A 45 -10.12 -4.40 12.97
N ARG A 46 -10.23 -5.67 12.56
CA ARG A 46 -9.49 -6.79 13.17
C ARG A 46 -7.99 -6.53 13.11
N TRP A 47 -7.50 -6.09 11.94
CA TRP A 47 -6.11 -5.69 11.76
C TRP A 47 -5.72 -4.67 12.80
N ARG A 48 -6.50 -3.60 13.00
CA ARG A 48 -6.20 -2.55 13.97
C ARG A 48 -6.20 -3.02 15.43
N GLN A 49 -7.12 -3.91 15.79
CA GLN A 49 -7.32 -4.39 17.18
C GLN A 49 -6.30 -5.45 17.62
N ASP A 50 -5.81 -6.30 16.71
CA ASP A 50 -4.81 -7.33 17.05
C ASP A 50 -3.46 -6.67 17.39
N THR A 51 -2.90 -6.92 18.57
CA THR A 51 -1.61 -6.33 18.98
C THR A 51 -0.42 -7.02 18.32
N THR A 52 -0.53 -8.30 18.01
CA THR A 52 0.57 -9.10 17.44
C THR A 52 0.56 -9.11 15.92
N LYS A 53 -0.63 -8.89 15.33
CA LYS A 53 -0.92 -9.02 13.89
C LYS A 53 -0.56 -10.38 13.30
N VAL A 54 -0.16 -11.38 14.11
CA VAL A 54 0.44 -12.63 13.60
C VAL A 54 -0.57 -13.40 12.77
N THR A 55 -1.74 -13.68 13.33
CA THR A 55 -2.80 -14.43 12.65
C THR A 55 -3.24 -13.73 11.38
N ILE A 56 -3.44 -12.42 11.45
CA ILE A 56 -3.92 -11.64 10.32
C ILE A 56 -2.90 -11.60 9.17
N ARG A 57 -1.60 -11.48 9.48
CA ARG A 57 -0.54 -11.56 8.46
C ARG A 57 -0.60 -12.89 7.71
N TRP A 58 -0.84 -13.99 8.42
CA TRP A 58 -0.97 -15.31 7.79
C TRP A 58 -2.26 -15.47 7.00
N GLU A 59 -3.38 -14.90 7.44
CA GLU A 59 -4.63 -14.87 6.66
C GLU A 59 -4.44 -14.15 5.32
N VAL A 60 -3.76 -13.01 5.32
CA VAL A 60 -3.46 -12.26 4.09
C VAL A 60 -2.48 -13.02 3.20
N VAL A 61 -1.43 -13.64 3.76
CA VAL A 61 -0.50 -14.48 2.97
C VAL A 61 -1.24 -15.66 2.34
N ALA A 62 -2.15 -16.29 3.07
CA ALA A 62 -2.99 -17.36 2.51
C ALA A 62 -3.87 -16.84 1.37
N GLU A 63 -4.49 -15.67 1.50
CA GLU A 63 -5.25 -15.03 0.42
C GLU A 63 -4.37 -14.71 -0.80
N LEU A 64 -3.15 -14.19 -0.59
CA LEU A 64 -2.22 -13.95 -1.69
C LEU A 64 -1.87 -15.26 -2.43
N ASN A 65 -1.66 -16.34 -1.69
CA ASN A 65 -1.37 -17.67 -2.26
C ASN A 65 -2.54 -18.24 -3.08
N THR A 66 -3.80 -18.03 -2.68
CA THR A 66 -4.95 -18.50 -3.49
C THR A 66 -5.05 -17.76 -4.83
N HIS A 67 -4.43 -16.58 -4.93
CA HIS A 67 -4.30 -15.79 -6.14
C HIS A 67 -2.94 -16.02 -6.87
N GLY A 68 -2.18 -17.06 -6.52
CA GLY A 68 -0.92 -17.39 -7.20
C GLY A 68 0.31 -16.59 -6.73
N ILE A 69 0.15 -15.73 -5.72
CA ILE A 69 1.20 -14.81 -5.26
C ILE A 69 1.95 -15.43 -4.08
N GLY A 70 2.90 -16.33 -4.40
CA GLY A 70 3.67 -17.08 -3.40
C GLY A 70 4.91 -16.39 -2.82
N HIS A 71 5.29 -15.22 -3.34
CA HIS A 71 6.57 -14.58 -3.02
C HIS A 71 6.48 -13.57 -1.85
N ARG A 72 5.28 -13.29 -1.34
CA ARG A 72 5.04 -12.35 -0.23
C ARG A 72 4.96 -13.10 1.09
N ASN A 73 5.61 -12.59 2.13
CA ASN A 73 5.54 -13.14 3.47
C ASN A 73 4.80 -12.19 4.44
N GLY A 74 4.60 -12.63 5.68
CA GLY A 74 3.89 -11.85 6.70
C GLY A 74 4.56 -10.51 7.03
N ALA A 75 5.90 -10.43 6.98
CA ALA A 75 6.60 -9.16 7.20
C ALA A 75 6.35 -8.18 6.05
N ASP A 76 6.32 -8.66 4.81
CA ASP A 76 5.98 -7.83 3.64
C ASP A 76 4.55 -7.29 3.75
N VAL A 77 3.59 -8.14 4.13
CA VAL A 77 2.19 -7.75 4.38
C VAL A 77 2.11 -6.67 5.45
N ASN A 78 2.81 -6.88 6.58
CA ASN A 78 2.82 -5.91 7.67
C ASN A 78 3.32 -4.55 7.23
N LEU A 79 4.50 -4.54 6.59
CA LEU A 79 5.10 -3.32 6.08
C LEU A 79 4.16 -2.62 5.11
N LYS A 80 3.57 -3.37 4.17
CA LYS A 80 2.68 -2.78 3.17
C LYS A 80 1.43 -2.16 3.79
N ILE A 81 0.79 -2.81 4.76
CA ILE A 81 -0.38 -2.23 5.43
C ILE A 81 0.02 -0.96 6.19
N CYS A 82 1.14 -0.96 6.92
CA CYS A 82 1.65 0.26 7.58
C CYS A 82 1.90 1.41 6.59
N MET A 83 2.49 1.12 5.41
CA MET A 83 2.70 2.12 4.36
C MET A 83 1.38 2.67 3.81
N LEU A 84 0.37 1.82 3.63
CA LEU A 84 -0.96 2.26 3.20
C LEU A 84 -1.64 3.14 4.25
N GLU A 85 -1.49 2.77 5.53
CA GLU A 85 -1.99 3.57 6.65
C GLU A 85 -1.33 4.96 6.66
N GLN A 86 0.00 5.02 6.58
CA GLN A 86 0.76 6.26 6.52
C GLN A 86 0.37 7.12 5.30
N ALA A 87 0.29 6.53 4.11
CA ALA A 87 -0.12 7.25 2.90
C ALA A 87 -1.50 7.89 3.05
N CYS A 88 -2.45 7.21 3.70
CA CYS A 88 -3.78 7.78 3.97
C CYS A 88 -3.70 8.96 4.95
N LEU A 89 -2.91 8.85 6.01
CA LEU A 89 -2.76 9.94 6.97
C LEU A 89 -2.14 11.17 6.31
N SER A 90 -1.10 10.99 5.50
CA SER A 90 -0.45 12.07 4.76
C SER A 90 -1.42 12.73 3.76
N ALA A 91 -2.19 11.93 2.99
CA ALA A 91 -3.19 12.47 2.08
C ALA A 91 -4.32 13.22 2.82
N ARG A 92 -4.72 12.75 4.01
CA ARG A 92 -5.69 13.46 4.87
C ARG A 92 -5.13 14.77 5.42
N ALA A 93 -3.84 14.82 5.76
CA ALA A 93 -3.18 16.05 6.21
C ALA A 93 -3.10 17.08 5.07
N ILE A 94 -2.72 16.64 3.86
CA ILE A 94 -2.72 17.48 2.65
C ILE A 94 -4.13 18.02 2.38
N GLN A 95 -5.15 17.17 2.46
CA GLN A 95 -6.54 17.58 2.25
C GLN A 95 -7.01 18.63 3.28
N SER A 96 -6.60 18.47 4.55
CA SER A 96 -7.01 19.36 5.64
C SER A 96 -6.27 20.69 5.65
N GLN A 97 -5.00 20.71 5.20
CA GLN A 97 -4.11 21.88 5.28
C GLN A 97 -3.34 22.07 3.95
N PRO A 98 -4.04 22.33 2.83
CA PRO A 98 -3.42 22.40 1.51
C PRO A 98 -2.37 23.52 1.39
N ASP A 99 -2.57 24.64 2.10
CA ASP A 99 -1.63 25.76 2.09
C ASP A 99 -0.29 25.44 2.78
N ILE A 100 -0.29 24.50 3.73
CA ILE A 100 0.91 24.06 4.45
C ILE A 100 1.64 22.99 3.64
N TYR A 101 0.89 22.07 3.02
CA TYR A 101 1.43 20.94 2.27
C TYR A 101 1.40 21.18 0.75
N LYS A 102 1.89 22.36 0.34
CA LYS A 102 2.06 22.67 -1.09
C LYS A 102 3.16 21.80 -1.69
N CYS A 103 2.93 21.32 -2.90
CA CYS A 103 3.91 20.56 -3.66
C CYS A 103 4.18 21.28 -4.99
N ILE A 104 5.45 21.51 -5.29
CA ILE A 104 5.90 22.16 -6.51
C ILE A 104 6.69 21.11 -7.30
N ILE A 105 6.30 20.91 -8.56
CA ILE A 105 6.97 20.01 -9.50
C ILE A 105 7.32 20.83 -10.74
N ASP A 106 8.58 20.76 -11.17
CA ASP A 106 9.09 21.51 -12.32
C ASP A 106 8.83 23.02 -12.27
N GLY A 107 8.76 23.58 -11.05
CA GLY A 107 8.52 25.01 -10.82
C GLY A 107 7.05 25.41 -10.73
N GLU A 108 6.10 24.48 -10.90
CA GLU A 108 4.66 24.74 -10.81
C GLU A 108 4.03 24.06 -9.59
N GLU A 109 3.15 24.77 -8.87
CA GLU A 109 2.35 24.19 -7.78
C GLU A 109 1.31 23.23 -8.37
N ILE A 110 1.37 21.96 -7.97
CA ILE A 110 0.37 20.97 -8.39
C ILE A 110 -0.89 21.10 -7.55
N SER A 111 -2.04 20.74 -8.13
CA SER A 111 -3.31 20.71 -7.37
C SER A 111 -3.23 19.81 -6.13
N THR A 112 -3.96 20.16 -5.07
CA THR A 112 -4.10 19.34 -3.85
C THR A 112 -4.49 17.90 -4.19
N GLU A 113 -5.40 17.70 -5.14
CA GLU A 113 -5.84 16.36 -5.58
C GLU A 113 -4.70 15.57 -6.24
N ALA A 114 -3.89 16.21 -7.09
CA ALA A 114 -2.72 15.57 -7.69
C ALA A 114 -1.67 15.20 -6.63
N HIS A 115 -1.43 16.09 -5.66
CA HIS A 115 -0.52 15.82 -4.55
C HIS A 115 -1.02 14.64 -3.70
N MET A 116 -2.31 14.60 -3.35
CA MET A 116 -2.91 13.48 -2.62
C MET A 116 -2.78 12.16 -3.39
N ARG A 117 -3.01 12.15 -4.71
CA ARG A 117 -2.87 10.95 -5.55
C ARG A 117 -1.43 10.47 -5.64
N MET A 118 -0.46 11.39 -5.62
CA MET A 118 0.96 11.05 -5.61
C MET A 118 1.34 10.31 -4.33
N ILE A 119 0.87 10.79 -3.18
CA ILE A 119 1.16 10.20 -1.87
C ILE A 119 0.34 8.93 -1.61
N CYS A 120 -0.95 8.97 -1.92
CA CYS A 120 -1.90 7.89 -1.70
C CYS A 120 -2.61 7.52 -2.99
N LYS A 121 -1.93 6.77 -3.85
CA LYS A 121 -2.47 6.28 -5.14
C LYS A 121 -3.85 5.63 -5.01
N HIS A 122 -4.09 4.93 -3.89
CA HIS A 122 -5.31 4.19 -3.62
C HIS A 122 -6.30 4.95 -2.72
N TRP A 123 -6.16 6.27 -2.59
CA TRP A 123 -6.95 7.14 -1.70
C TRP A 123 -8.45 6.85 -1.74
N THR A 124 -9.06 6.80 -2.92
CA THR A 124 -10.51 6.59 -3.07
C THR A 124 -10.99 5.26 -2.48
N ARG A 125 -10.13 4.23 -2.47
CA ARG A 125 -10.45 2.93 -1.86
C ARG A 125 -10.15 2.90 -0.37
N LEU A 126 -9.05 3.53 0.03
CA LEU A 126 -8.55 3.46 1.38
C LEU A 126 -9.23 4.44 2.32
N HIS A 127 -9.54 5.66 1.89
CA HIS A 127 -10.10 6.70 2.76
C HIS A 127 -11.42 6.27 3.42
N PRO A 128 -12.42 5.73 2.70
CA PRO A 128 -13.67 5.26 3.32
C PRO A 128 -13.46 4.07 4.28
N LEU A 129 -12.42 3.27 4.05
CA LEU A 129 -12.11 2.07 4.84
C LEU A 129 -11.31 2.40 6.11
N MET A 130 -10.26 3.20 5.95
CA MET A 130 -9.26 3.47 6.98
C MET A 130 -9.56 4.73 7.77
N GLY A 131 -10.07 5.76 7.11
CA GLY A 131 -10.33 7.08 7.70
C GLY A 131 -11.14 7.02 9.00
N PRO A 132 -12.27 6.30 9.06
CA PRO A 132 -13.09 6.20 10.27
C PRO A 132 -12.40 5.53 11.47
N LEU A 133 -11.37 4.72 11.25
CA LEU A 133 -10.68 3.94 12.29
C LEU A 133 -9.27 4.49 12.62
N MET A 134 -8.85 5.56 11.93
CA MET A 134 -7.58 6.24 12.14
C MET A 134 -7.77 7.44 13.08
N THR A 135 -7.14 7.36 14.24
CA THR A 135 -7.20 8.36 15.30
C THR A 135 -6.07 9.39 15.17
N HIS A 136 -6.13 10.46 15.95
CA HIS A 136 -5.05 11.45 16.05
C HIS A 136 -3.74 10.83 16.59
N ALA A 137 -3.82 9.77 17.39
CA ALA A 137 -2.63 9.05 17.86
C ALA A 137 -1.88 8.35 16.71
N ASP A 138 -2.57 7.99 15.63
CA ASP A 138 -1.95 7.40 14.44
C ASP A 138 -1.18 8.43 13.62
N GLU A 139 -1.66 9.67 13.57
CA GLU A 139 -0.95 10.78 12.91
C GLU A 139 0.42 10.99 13.57
N VAL A 140 0.49 10.94 14.90
CA VAL A 140 1.75 11.05 15.65
C VAL A 140 2.65 9.82 15.45
N ARG A 141 2.08 8.61 15.46
CA ARG A 141 2.82 7.34 15.31
C ARG A 141 3.58 7.26 13.99
N TYR A 142 2.95 7.71 12.89
CA TYR A 142 3.51 7.58 11.54
C TYR A 142 4.30 8.81 11.07
N ASN A 143 4.22 9.96 11.77
CA ASN A 143 5.09 11.12 11.55
C ASN A 143 6.55 10.91 12.01
N ILE A 144 6.81 9.90 12.86
CA ILE A 144 8.19 9.59 13.30
C ILE A 144 8.93 8.75 12.24
N CYS A 145 8.21 8.01 11.38
CA CYS A 145 8.83 7.23 10.30
C CYS A 145 9.24 8.05 9.07
N THR A 146 8.87 9.34 8.97
CA THR A 146 9.27 10.21 7.86
C THR A 146 10.72 10.73 7.96
N GLU A 147 11.35 10.68 9.14
CA GLU A 147 12.75 11.10 9.30
C GLU A 147 13.77 10.06 8.77
N CYS A 148 13.32 8.88 8.32
CA CYS A 148 14.20 7.81 7.85
C CYS A 148 14.19 7.58 6.32
N PHE A 149 13.50 8.43 5.55
CA PHE A 149 13.42 8.30 4.08
C PHE A 149 13.74 9.61 3.35
N CYS A 150 14.72 10.36 3.87
CA CYS A 150 15.49 11.35 3.10
C CYS A 150 16.86 10.75 2.76
#